data_AF-A0A2D6C121-F1
#
_entry.id   AF-A0A2D6C121-F1
#
_cell.length_a   1.000
_cell.length_b   1.000
_cell.length_c   1.000
_cell.angle_alpha   90.00
_cell.angle_beta   90.00
_cell.angle_gamma   90.00
#
_symmetry.space_group_name_H-M   'P 1'
#
loop_
_entity.id
_entity.type
_entity.pdbx_description
1 polymer ?
#
loop_
_entity_poly.entity_id
_entity_poly.type
_entity_poly.pdbx_seq_one_letter_code
_entity_poly.pdbx_strand_id
1 'polypeptide(L)'
;MSNTPTGAPEIIDQAWRKDALKGSAYELTYAGTLSYARRRYSRDLQGVDIAVSGIPFDSAVTNRPGCRLGPRAVRAASTQLAELNSFPFGFDPFDTLAVVDYGDCALNAHAPMTVPDDIAAHAREILATDTAMLTFGGDHFVAYPLIKAHAEKHGPVALLQFDAHCDTWESSGPLDHGTMFLSAVNEGLLDVDHSIQVGLRTHNDIDVGIEVLTAPWVHRHG
;
A
#
# COMPACT_ATOMS: atom_id res chain seq x y z
N MET A 1 -29.86 -3.25 -0.48
CA MET A 1 -30.52 -3.67 0.78
C MET A 1 -30.91 -2.41 1.53
N SER A 2 -32.02 -2.38 2.27
CA SER A 2 -32.46 -1.15 2.94
C SER A 2 -31.43 -0.72 3.98
N ASN A 3 -30.81 0.44 3.77
CA ASN A 3 -29.85 1.10 4.70
C ASN A 3 -30.53 1.60 5.99
N THR A 4 -31.58 0.93 6.45
CA THR A 4 -32.31 1.32 7.66
C THR A 4 -31.63 0.66 8.86
N PRO A 5 -31.11 1.43 9.83
CA PRO A 5 -30.56 0.86 11.05
C PRO A 5 -31.68 0.14 11.81
N THR A 6 -31.66 -1.19 11.82
CA THR A 6 -32.69 -2.02 12.48
C THR A 6 -32.32 -2.38 13.93
N GLY A 7 -31.12 -2.01 14.38
CA GLY A 7 -30.57 -2.43 15.68
C GLY A 7 -30.23 -3.93 15.72
N ALA A 8 -30.26 -4.61 14.58
CA ALA A 8 -30.11 -6.05 14.51
C ALA A 8 -28.63 -6.46 14.52
N PRO A 9 -28.21 -7.43 15.35
CA PRO A 9 -26.80 -7.74 15.57
C PRO A 9 -26.09 -8.27 14.32
N GLU A 10 -26.80 -8.75 13.31
CA GLU A 10 -26.28 -9.19 12.01
C GLU A 10 -25.63 -8.09 11.15
N ILE A 11 -25.74 -6.81 11.54
CA ILE A 11 -25.26 -5.66 10.75
C ILE A 11 -23.88 -5.12 11.16
N ILE A 12 -23.15 -5.81 12.04
CA ILE A 12 -21.83 -5.38 12.54
C ILE A 12 -20.79 -6.50 12.40
N ASP A 13 -19.51 -6.11 12.31
CA ASP A 13 -18.35 -7.01 12.22
C ASP A 13 -18.33 -7.85 10.95
N GLN A 14 -18.76 -7.27 9.84
CA GLN A 14 -18.84 -7.88 8.51
C GLN A 14 -17.48 -8.31 7.99
N ALA A 15 -16.39 -7.69 8.46
CA ALA A 15 -15.04 -8.14 8.19
C ALA A 15 -14.78 -9.62 8.58
N TRP A 16 -15.51 -10.16 9.55
CA TRP A 16 -15.45 -11.57 9.96
C TRP A 16 -16.68 -12.38 9.57
N ARG A 17 -17.85 -11.74 9.56
CA ARG A 17 -19.14 -12.43 9.47
C ARG A 17 -19.63 -12.60 8.04
N LYS A 18 -19.10 -11.81 7.10
CA LYS A 18 -19.48 -11.88 5.70
C LYS A 18 -18.71 -12.99 4.99
N ASP A 19 -19.45 -13.92 4.37
CA ASP A 19 -18.84 -14.98 3.57
C ASP A 19 -18.40 -14.51 2.18
N ALA A 20 -19.18 -13.62 1.55
CA ALA A 20 -18.94 -13.19 0.17
C ALA A 20 -17.72 -12.24 0.03
N LEU A 21 -16.88 -12.50 -0.98
CA LEU A 21 -15.72 -11.66 -1.32
C LEU A 21 -16.07 -10.33 -2.00
N LYS A 22 -17.27 -10.21 -2.58
CA LYS A 22 -17.76 -9.00 -3.31
C LYS A 22 -18.95 -8.34 -2.61
N GLY A 23 -19.21 -7.09 -2.95
CA GLY A 23 -20.19 -6.17 -2.38
C GLY A 23 -19.72 -5.50 -1.10
N SER A 24 -20.40 -4.43 -0.68
CA SER A 24 -20.31 -3.88 0.68
C SER A 24 -21.45 -4.35 1.56
N ALA A 25 -21.30 -4.14 2.86
CA ALA A 25 -22.35 -4.35 3.84
C ALA A 25 -22.46 -3.10 4.71
N TYR A 26 -23.68 -2.79 5.15
CA TYR A 26 -23.88 -1.72 6.12
C TYR A 26 -23.15 -2.06 7.42
N GLU A 27 -22.48 -1.07 8.00
CA GLU A 27 -21.78 -1.14 9.29
C GLU A 27 -22.00 0.18 10.03
N LEU A 28 -22.03 0.16 11.36
CA LEU A 28 -22.01 1.40 12.14
C LEU A 28 -20.62 2.04 11.99
N THR A 29 -20.55 3.22 11.37
CA THR A 29 -19.28 3.88 11.01
C THR A 29 -18.31 4.04 12.20
N TYR A 30 -18.83 4.22 13.41
CA TYR A 30 -18.08 4.39 14.66
C TYR A 30 -17.77 3.10 15.43
N ALA A 31 -18.22 1.93 14.96
CA ALA A 31 -18.03 0.64 15.62
C ALA A 31 -17.58 -0.44 14.63
N GLY A 32 -17.63 -1.70 15.06
CA GLY A 32 -17.29 -2.87 14.25
C GLY A 32 -15.79 -3.04 14.00
N THR A 33 -15.43 -4.21 13.52
CA THR A 33 -14.05 -4.61 13.22
C THR A 33 -13.42 -3.69 12.17
N LEU A 34 -12.18 -3.28 12.44
CA LEU A 34 -11.41 -2.34 11.62
C LEU A 34 -10.46 -3.05 10.65
N SER A 35 -11.01 -3.78 9.68
CA SER A 35 -10.29 -4.05 8.42
C SER A 35 -10.38 -2.83 7.50
N TYR A 36 -9.51 -2.77 6.49
CA TYR A 36 -9.57 -1.74 5.47
C TYR A 36 -10.92 -1.76 4.75
N ALA A 37 -11.61 -0.62 4.72
CA ALA A 37 -12.92 -0.44 4.10
C ALA A 37 -13.93 -1.57 4.44
N ARG A 38 -13.84 -2.13 5.65
CA ARG A 38 -14.67 -3.24 6.15
C ARG A 38 -14.58 -4.52 5.30
N ARG A 39 -13.50 -4.69 4.52
CA ARG A 39 -13.25 -5.91 3.74
C ARG A 39 -13.07 -7.12 4.65
N ARG A 40 -13.39 -8.30 4.12
CA ARG A 40 -13.22 -9.55 4.84
C ARG A 40 -11.74 -9.76 5.19
N TYR A 41 -11.45 -10.11 6.45
CA TYR A 41 -10.12 -10.62 6.80
C TYR A 41 -9.95 -12.04 6.25
N SER A 42 -8.92 -12.26 5.43
CA SER A 42 -8.63 -13.58 4.86
C SER A 42 -7.16 -13.70 4.46
N ARG A 43 -6.57 -14.88 4.71
CA ARG A 43 -5.29 -15.29 4.09
C ARG A 43 -5.49 -16.21 2.88
N ASP A 44 -6.73 -16.63 2.61
CA ASP A 44 -7.08 -17.33 1.38
C ASP A 44 -7.33 -16.31 0.28
N LEU A 45 -6.57 -16.45 -0.82
CA LEU A 45 -6.58 -15.57 -1.99
C LEU A 45 -7.34 -16.17 -3.18
N GLN A 46 -7.97 -17.33 -3.03
CA GLN A 46 -8.73 -17.94 -4.12
C GLN A 46 -9.87 -17.01 -4.59
N GLY A 47 -9.78 -16.57 -5.85
CA GLY A 47 -10.78 -15.67 -6.45
C GLY A 47 -10.75 -14.23 -5.91
N VAL A 48 -9.65 -13.83 -5.29
CA VAL A 48 -9.40 -12.46 -4.83
C VAL A 48 -8.73 -11.66 -5.95
N ASP A 49 -9.26 -10.47 -6.22
CA ASP A 49 -8.70 -9.53 -7.20
C ASP A 49 -7.59 -8.67 -6.55
N ILE A 50 -7.80 -8.23 -5.30
CA ILE A 50 -6.86 -7.36 -4.56
C ILE A 50 -6.71 -7.83 -3.11
N ALA A 51 -5.45 -8.02 -2.68
CA ALA A 51 -5.08 -8.22 -1.29
C ALA A 51 -4.55 -6.92 -0.69
N VAL A 52 -5.24 -6.42 0.33
CA VAL A 52 -4.80 -5.27 1.11
C VAL A 52 -3.93 -5.75 2.27
N SER A 53 -2.70 -5.28 2.39
CA SER A 53 -1.83 -5.67 3.51
C SER A 53 -1.00 -4.53 4.08
N GLY A 54 -0.71 -4.58 5.38
CA GLY A 54 0.19 -3.62 6.03
C GLY A 54 1.63 -4.10 6.14
N ILE A 55 2.61 -3.21 6.01
CA ILE A 55 4.03 -3.46 6.32
C ILE A 55 4.44 -2.53 7.46
N PRO A 56 4.27 -2.91 8.74
CA PRO A 56 4.47 -2.02 9.89
C PRO A 56 5.96 -1.82 10.24
N PHE A 57 6.70 -1.14 9.37
CA PHE A 57 8.15 -0.94 9.48
C PHE A 57 8.53 0.55 9.45
N ASP A 58 9.40 1.00 10.36
CA ASP A 58 9.91 2.38 10.37
C ASP A 58 11.39 2.47 10.79
N SER A 59 12.16 1.38 10.60
CA SER A 59 13.57 1.36 11.03
C SER A 59 14.51 1.95 9.99
N ALA A 60 14.01 2.37 8.82
CA ALA A 60 14.79 3.05 7.78
C ALA A 60 14.55 4.57 7.76
N VAL A 61 13.78 5.12 8.71
CA VAL A 61 13.55 6.57 8.81
C VAL A 61 14.82 7.32 9.21
N THR A 62 15.04 8.47 8.60
CA THR A 62 16.19 9.35 8.91
C THR A 62 15.90 10.39 10.00
N ASN A 63 14.64 10.57 10.42
CA ASN A 63 14.26 11.58 11.41
C ASN A 63 13.19 11.08 12.40
N ARG A 64 11.89 11.30 12.12
CA ARG A 64 10.80 10.99 13.07
C ARG A 64 10.26 9.58 12.82
N PRO A 65 10.33 8.65 13.79
CA PRO A 65 9.66 7.36 13.68
C PRO A 65 8.16 7.49 13.96
N GLY A 66 7.41 6.42 13.69
CA GLY A 66 5.98 6.34 13.98
C GLY A 66 5.14 5.71 12.85
N CYS A 67 5.65 5.69 11.62
CA CYS A 67 4.94 5.10 10.49
C CYS A 67 4.74 3.59 10.61
N ARG A 68 5.42 2.88 11.52
CA ARG A 68 5.08 1.48 11.86
C ARG A 68 3.62 1.27 12.31
N LEU A 69 2.97 2.34 12.80
CA LEU A 69 1.55 2.32 13.18
C LEU A 69 0.60 2.72 12.02
N GLY A 70 1.17 3.11 10.88
CA GLY A 70 0.47 3.57 9.68
C GLY A 70 -0.62 2.61 9.19
N PRO A 71 -0.36 1.29 9.04
CA PRO A 71 -1.37 0.37 8.54
C PRO A 71 -2.63 0.33 9.41
N ARG A 72 -2.48 0.41 10.74
CA ARG A 72 -3.60 0.46 11.68
C ARG A 72 -4.37 1.78 11.58
N ALA A 73 -3.64 2.90 11.46
CA ALA A 73 -4.24 4.22 11.31
C ALA A 73 -5.07 4.33 10.02
N VAL A 74 -4.56 3.81 8.90
CA VAL A 74 -5.29 3.79 7.61
C VAL A 74 -6.56 2.96 7.69
N ARG A 75 -6.50 1.75 8.29
CA ARG A 75 -7.71 0.93 8.51
C ARG A 75 -8.76 1.66 9.32
N ALA A 76 -8.35 2.29 10.43
CA ALA A 76 -9.27 3.07 11.27
C ALA A 76 -9.84 4.30 10.54
N ALA A 77 -9.07 4.97 9.68
CA ALA A 77 -9.52 6.12 8.91
C ALA A 77 -10.46 5.73 7.75
N SER A 78 -10.43 4.48 7.30
CA SER A 78 -11.20 4.02 6.13
C SER A 78 -12.69 3.78 6.38
N THR A 79 -13.18 3.91 7.62
CA THR A 79 -14.56 3.50 7.97
C THR A 79 -15.63 4.29 7.22
N GLN A 80 -15.43 5.58 6.99
CA GLN A 80 -16.35 6.43 6.21
C GLN A 80 -16.33 6.09 4.71
N LEU A 81 -15.20 5.61 4.18
CA LEU A 81 -15.11 5.20 2.76
C LEU A 81 -15.94 3.96 2.45
N ALA A 82 -16.26 3.16 3.46
CA ALA A 82 -17.09 1.96 3.32
C ALA A 82 -18.59 2.22 3.40
N GLU A 83 -19.01 3.45 3.78
CA GLU A 83 -20.42 3.77 4.02
C GLU A 83 -21.18 4.13 2.74
N LEU A 84 -20.50 4.76 1.78
CA LEU A 84 -21.10 5.34 0.59
C LEU A 84 -20.38 4.89 -0.67
N ASN A 85 -21.06 5.02 -1.81
CA ASN A 85 -20.42 4.83 -3.11
C ASN A 85 -19.23 5.78 -3.26
N SER A 86 -18.21 5.30 -3.97
CA SER A 86 -16.97 6.05 -4.18
C SER A 86 -17.22 7.35 -4.96
N PHE A 87 -16.61 8.46 -4.51
CA PHE A 87 -16.62 9.73 -5.23
C PHE A 87 -15.33 9.89 -6.07
N PRO A 88 -15.38 10.40 -7.32
CA PRO A 88 -16.55 10.93 -8.03
C PRO A 88 -17.35 9.87 -8.81
N PHE A 89 -17.02 8.58 -8.66
CA PHE A 89 -17.45 7.53 -9.59
C PHE A 89 -18.91 7.07 -9.45
N GLY A 90 -19.51 7.20 -8.26
CA GLY A 90 -20.92 6.91 -8.02
C GLY A 90 -21.27 5.42 -7.92
N PHE A 91 -20.29 4.51 -7.88
CA PHE A 91 -20.49 3.07 -7.67
C PHE A 91 -19.69 2.53 -6.47
N ASP A 92 -20.13 1.38 -5.96
CA ASP A 92 -19.37 0.58 -4.98
C ASP A 92 -18.33 -0.26 -5.73
N PRO A 93 -17.02 0.00 -5.57
CA PRO A 93 -15.99 -0.77 -6.27
C PRO A 93 -16.02 -2.25 -5.92
N PHE A 94 -16.52 -2.60 -4.73
CA PHE A 94 -16.52 -3.96 -4.25
C PHE A 94 -17.62 -4.82 -4.88
N ASP A 95 -18.61 -4.23 -5.54
CA ASP A 95 -19.58 -4.99 -6.35
C ASP A 95 -18.89 -5.73 -7.51
N THR A 96 -17.77 -5.20 -8.00
CA THR A 96 -17.02 -5.77 -9.13
C THR A 96 -15.68 -6.35 -8.71
N LEU A 97 -15.03 -5.83 -7.67
CA LEU A 97 -13.74 -6.28 -7.17
C LEU A 97 -13.85 -7.12 -5.89
N ALA A 98 -13.31 -8.33 -5.92
CA ALA A 98 -13.09 -9.17 -4.76
C ALA A 98 -11.85 -8.69 -3.99
N VAL A 99 -12.07 -7.97 -2.90
CA VAL A 99 -10.99 -7.39 -2.08
C VAL A 99 -11.03 -7.97 -0.67
N VAL A 100 -9.87 -8.41 -0.18
CA VAL A 100 -9.67 -8.87 1.21
C VAL A 100 -8.68 -7.97 1.94
N ASP A 101 -8.84 -7.87 3.25
CA ASP A 101 -7.74 -7.43 4.13
C ASP A 101 -6.93 -8.66 4.52
N TYR A 102 -5.71 -8.75 3.99
CA TYR A 102 -4.77 -9.83 4.21
C TYR A 102 -4.05 -9.72 5.56
N GLY A 103 -4.34 -8.67 6.35
CA GLY A 103 -3.64 -8.37 7.59
C GLY A 103 -2.27 -7.74 7.33
N ASP A 104 -1.29 -8.05 8.17
CA ASP A 104 0.04 -7.44 8.08
C ASP A 104 1.11 -8.49 7.70
N CYS A 105 2.17 -8.04 7.03
CA CYS A 105 3.39 -8.80 6.86
C CYS A 105 4.05 -9.01 8.24
N ALA A 106 4.43 -10.24 8.56
CA ALA A 106 5.11 -10.55 9.80
C ALA A 106 6.58 -10.17 9.68
N LEU A 107 7.05 -9.28 10.56
CA LEU A 107 8.41 -8.73 10.54
C LEU A 107 9.13 -9.03 11.84
N ASN A 108 10.43 -9.34 11.75
CA ASN A 108 11.28 -9.42 12.94
C ASN A 108 11.91 -8.05 13.28
N ALA A 109 11.23 -7.28 14.13
CA ALA A 109 11.73 -5.97 14.55
C ALA A 109 13.07 -6.01 15.31
N HIS A 110 13.51 -7.18 15.78
CA HIS A 110 14.78 -7.38 16.49
C HIS A 110 15.92 -7.85 15.57
N ALA A 111 15.61 -8.13 14.30
CA ALA A 111 16.59 -8.47 13.28
C ALA A 111 16.28 -7.66 12.00
N PRO A 112 16.40 -6.31 12.03
CA PRO A 112 15.93 -5.44 10.95
C PRO A 112 16.57 -5.75 9.58
N MET A 113 17.74 -6.39 9.56
CA MET A 113 18.40 -6.84 8.33
C MET A 113 17.67 -7.99 7.61
N THR A 114 16.76 -8.72 8.26
CA THR A 114 15.94 -9.76 7.60
C THR A 114 14.69 -9.19 6.95
N VAL A 115 14.26 -8.00 7.36
CA VAL A 115 12.99 -7.39 6.96
C VAL A 115 12.84 -7.24 5.44
N PRO A 116 13.88 -6.83 4.66
CA PRO A 116 13.75 -6.78 3.20
C PRO A 116 13.33 -8.11 2.59
N ASP A 117 13.94 -9.21 3.03
CA ASP A 117 13.63 -10.56 2.52
C ASP A 117 12.24 -11.03 2.97
N ASP A 118 11.84 -10.72 4.21
CA ASP A 118 10.51 -11.01 4.75
C ASP A 118 9.41 -10.31 3.94
N ILE A 119 9.61 -9.02 3.61
CA ILE A 119 8.66 -8.24 2.78
C ILE A 119 8.60 -8.79 1.35
N ALA A 120 9.75 -9.11 0.75
CA ALA A 120 9.79 -9.68 -0.59
C ALA A 120 9.10 -11.06 -0.63
N ALA A 121 9.26 -11.88 0.42
CA ALA A 121 8.56 -13.16 0.53
C ALA A 121 7.04 -13.00 0.65
N HIS A 122 6.58 -12.05 1.47
CA HIS A 122 5.16 -11.71 1.59
C HIS A 122 4.56 -11.26 0.25
N ALA A 123 5.27 -10.41 -0.50
CA ALA A 123 4.83 -9.98 -1.82
C ALA A 123 4.78 -11.14 -2.81
N ARG A 124 5.82 -11.98 -2.86
CA ARG A 124 5.86 -13.18 -3.72
C ARG A 124 4.68 -14.13 -3.46
N GLU A 125 4.31 -14.33 -2.20
CA GLU A 125 3.18 -15.19 -1.83
C GLU A 125 1.86 -14.67 -2.44
N ILE A 126 1.59 -13.37 -2.31
CA ILE A 126 0.37 -12.76 -2.84
C ILE A 126 0.40 -12.80 -4.38
N LEU A 127 1.51 -12.34 -4.98
CA LEU A 127 1.65 -12.25 -6.43
C LEU A 127 1.60 -13.62 -7.13
N ALA A 128 1.99 -14.71 -6.46
CA ALA A 128 1.91 -16.07 -7.01
C ALA A 128 0.47 -16.52 -7.32
N THR A 129 -0.54 -15.82 -6.78
CA THR A 129 -1.96 -16.12 -7.01
C THR A 129 -2.62 -15.23 -8.06
N ASP A 130 -1.83 -14.40 -8.77
CA ASP A 130 -2.32 -13.34 -9.66
C ASP A 130 -3.19 -12.27 -8.99
N THR A 131 -3.21 -12.25 -7.66
CA THR A 131 -3.83 -11.19 -6.85
C THR A 131 -2.99 -9.92 -6.88
N ALA A 132 -3.61 -8.77 -7.12
CA ALA A 132 -2.93 -7.48 -7.04
C ALA A 132 -2.71 -7.05 -5.57
N MET A 133 -1.63 -6.33 -5.31
CA MET A 133 -1.29 -5.83 -3.98
C MET A 133 -1.75 -4.38 -3.81
N LEU A 134 -2.43 -4.09 -2.71
CA LEU A 134 -2.58 -2.74 -2.17
C LEU A 134 -1.94 -2.70 -0.79
N THR A 135 -0.78 -2.07 -0.68
CA THR A 135 0.04 -2.15 0.52
C THR A 135 0.07 -0.83 1.28
N PHE A 136 -0.22 -0.89 2.58
CA PHE A 136 -0.03 0.24 3.48
C PHE A 136 1.32 0.12 4.17
N GLY A 137 2.19 1.06 3.89
CA GLY A 137 3.53 1.05 4.47
C GLY A 137 3.52 1.38 5.95
N GLY A 138 4.73 1.22 6.49
CA GLY A 138 5.33 2.25 7.30
C GLY A 138 6.21 3.13 6.41
N ASP A 139 7.50 3.25 6.69
CA ASP A 139 8.41 4.10 5.93
C ASP A 139 8.54 3.68 4.46
N HIS A 140 9.10 4.56 3.63
CA HIS A 140 9.10 4.36 2.18
C HIS A 140 10.02 3.22 1.74
N PHE A 141 10.99 2.83 2.58
CA PHE A 141 11.92 1.73 2.27
C PHE A 141 11.19 0.43 1.93
N VAL A 142 10.00 0.20 2.50
CA VAL A 142 9.18 -0.99 2.20
C VAL A 142 8.86 -1.13 0.71
N ALA A 143 8.85 -0.05 -0.07
CA ALA A 143 8.62 -0.09 -1.52
C ALA A 143 9.69 -0.91 -2.25
N TYR A 144 10.94 -0.90 -1.77
CA TYR A 144 12.04 -1.57 -2.45
C TYR A 144 11.89 -3.11 -2.55
N PRO A 145 11.72 -3.86 -1.44
CA PRO A 145 11.48 -5.29 -1.52
C PRO A 145 10.14 -5.62 -2.21
N LEU A 146 9.14 -4.74 -2.17
CA LEU A 146 7.90 -4.90 -2.93
C LEU A 146 8.16 -4.81 -4.45
N ILE A 147 8.89 -3.78 -4.90
CA ILE A 147 9.29 -3.59 -6.30
C ILE A 147 10.10 -4.79 -6.78
N LYS A 148 11.04 -5.27 -5.96
CA LYS A 148 11.83 -6.46 -6.30
C LYS A 148 10.95 -7.68 -6.60
N ALA A 149 9.98 -7.99 -5.74
CA ALA A 149 9.05 -9.10 -5.97
C ALA A 149 8.14 -8.87 -7.20
N HIS A 150 7.73 -7.62 -7.47
CA HIS A 150 6.97 -7.31 -8.69
C HIS A 150 7.82 -7.48 -9.94
N ALA A 151 9.07 -7.02 -9.92
CA ALA A 151 9.99 -7.12 -11.03
C ALA A 151 10.39 -8.57 -11.34
N GLU A 152 10.50 -9.43 -10.33
CA GLU A 152 10.69 -10.87 -10.51
C GLU A 152 9.54 -11.52 -11.30
N LYS A 153 8.30 -11.03 -11.12
CA LYS A 153 7.12 -11.56 -11.83
C LYS A 153 6.91 -10.92 -13.20
N HIS A 154 7.14 -9.62 -13.32
CA HIS A 154 6.70 -8.83 -14.47
C HIS A 154 7.84 -8.30 -15.35
N GLY A 155 9.10 -8.45 -14.93
CA GLY A 155 10.22 -7.66 -15.47
C GLY A 155 10.27 -6.25 -14.87
N PRO A 156 11.19 -5.38 -15.31
CA PRO A 156 11.31 -4.02 -14.79
C PRO A 156 9.96 -3.29 -14.83
N VAL A 157 9.62 -2.59 -13.75
CA VAL A 157 8.32 -1.92 -13.59
C VAL A 157 8.43 -0.41 -13.76
N ALA A 158 7.44 0.21 -14.39
CA ALA A 158 7.32 1.66 -14.40
C ALA A 158 6.89 2.17 -13.01
N LEU A 159 7.56 3.21 -12.51
CA LEU A 159 7.28 3.84 -11.22
C LEU A 159 6.50 5.14 -11.42
N LEU A 160 5.32 5.23 -10.80
CA LEU A 160 4.63 6.50 -10.57
C LEU A 160 4.74 6.84 -9.07
N GLN A 161 5.63 7.76 -8.73
CA GLN A 161 5.91 8.15 -7.35
C GLN A 161 5.34 9.52 -7.03
N PHE A 162 4.49 9.60 -6.00
CA PHE A 162 4.06 10.87 -5.41
C PHE A 162 4.82 11.10 -4.12
N ASP A 163 5.73 12.08 -4.11
CA ASP A 163 6.55 12.36 -2.93
C ASP A 163 7.09 13.79 -2.93
N ALA A 164 7.46 14.29 -1.76
CA ALA A 164 8.29 15.47 -1.62
C ALA A 164 9.76 15.20 -1.97
N HIS A 165 10.22 13.96 -1.82
CA HIS A 165 11.60 13.51 -1.90
C HIS A 165 11.79 12.52 -3.05
N CYS A 166 12.97 12.52 -3.66
CA CYS A 166 13.25 11.64 -4.81
C CYS A 166 13.60 10.21 -4.39
N ASP A 167 14.05 10.02 -3.16
CA ASP A 167 14.53 8.77 -2.58
C ASP A 167 15.57 8.02 -3.45
N THR A 168 16.38 8.79 -4.18
CA THR A 168 17.44 8.35 -5.10
C THR A 168 18.82 8.93 -4.73
N TRP A 169 19.02 9.31 -3.47
CA TRP A 169 20.34 9.74 -2.99
C TRP A 169 21.28 8.54 -2.78
N GLU A 170 22.59 8.81 -2.74
CA GLU A 170 23.58 7.83 -2.32
C GLU A 170 23.29 7.29 -0.91
N SER A 171 23.43 5.98 -0.73
CA SER A 171 23.06 5.35 0.52
C SER A 171 24.09 5.52 1.63
N SER A 172 23.61 5.83 2.84
CA SER A 172 24.41 5.84 4.07
C SER A 172 24.37 4.50 4.84
N GLY A 173 23.60 3.52 4.35
CA GLY A 173 23.45 2.22 4.99
C GLY A 173 22.54 1.26 4.22
N PRO A 174 22.32 0.05 4.73
CA PRO A 174 21.50 -0.94 4.04
C PRO A 174 19.99 -0.73 4.20
N LEU A 175 19.56 0.07 5.19
CA LEU A 175 18.16 0.39 5.48
C LEU A 175 18.02 1.90 5.53
N ASP A 176 17.54 2.50 4.44
CA ASP A 176 17.38 3.94 4.31
C ASP A 176 16.21 4.25 3.37
N HIS A 177 15.20 4.95 3.90
CA HIS A 177 13.99 5.31 3.16
C HIS A 177 14.18 6.42 2.12
N GLY A 178 15.40 6.97 1.99
CA GLY A 178 15.75 8.01 1.01
C GLY A 178 16.63 7.53 -0.14
N THR A 179 16.95 6.24 -0.22
CA THR A 179 18.00 5.78 -1.16
C THR A 179 17.58 4.55 -1.95
N MET A 180 16.46 3.95 -1.58
CA MET A 180 16.03 2.65 -2.06
C MET A 180 15.59 2.66 -3.54
N PHE A 181 15.16 3.81 -4.09
CA PHE A 181 14.89 3.90 -5.52
C PHE A 181 16.18 4.03 -6.34
N LEU A 182 17.26 4.61 -5.80
CA LEU A 182 18.57 4.52 -6.47
C LEU A 182 19.03 3.05 -6.54
N SER A 183 18.86 2.29 -5.46
CA SER A 183 19.12 0.84 -5.47
C SER A 183 18.26 0.12 -6.51
N ALA A 184 16.96 0.44 -6.60
CA ALA A 184 16.06 -0.16 -7.58
C ALA A 184 16.44 0.16 -9.03
N VAL A 185 16.88 1.39 -9.31
CA VAL A 185 17.41 1.79 -10.63
C VAL A 185 18.70 1.03 -10.95
N ASN A 186 19.66 0.99 -10.01
CA ASN A 186 20.94 0.32 -10.21
C ASN A 186 20.81 -1.20 -10.42
N GLU A 187 19.82 -1.83 -9.78
CA GLU A 187 19.50 -3.24 -9.96
C GLU A 187 18.65 -3.52 -11.22
N GLY A 188 18.27 -2.48 -11.98
CA GLY A 188 17.45 -2.62 -13.18
C GLY A 188 16.01 -3.05 -12.90
N LEU A 189 15.50 -2.78 -11.70
CA LEU A 189 14.15 -3.15 -11.29
C LEU A 189 13.09 -2.19 -11.83
N LEU A 190 13.50 -0.98 -12.22
CA LEU A 190 12.62 0.07 -12.74
C LEU A 190 12.86 0.29 -14.23
N ASP A 191 11.76 0.46 -14.96
CA ASP A 191 11.77 1.03 -16.32
C ASP A 191 11.83 2.56 -16.20
N VAL A 192 13.04 3.10 -16.21
CA VAL A 192 13.32 4.54 -16.00
C VAL A 192 12.64 5.41 -17.05
N ASP A 193 12.64 4.98 -18.32
CA ASP A 193 12.10 5.75 -19.45
C ASP A 193 10.58 5.93 -19.37
N HIS A 194 9.89 5.09 -18.58
CA HIS A 194 8.45 5.16 -18.32
C HIS A 194 8.11 5.48 -16.86
N SER A 195 9.09 5.94 -16.08
CA SER A 195 8.90 6.31 -14.67
C SER A 195 8.78 7.82 -14.49
N ILE A 196 8.02 8.24 -13.49
CA ILE A 196 7.79 9.65 -13.16
C ILE A 196 7.66 9.88 -11.64
N GLN A 197 8.25 10.97 -11.17
CA GLN A 197 8.13 11.47 -9.80
C GLN A 197 7.37 12.79 -9.75
N VAL A 198 6.36 12.88 -8.89
CA VAL A 198 5.40 13.99 -8.84
C VAL A 198 5.38 14.59 -7.43
N GLY A 199 5.50 15.91 -7.33
CA GLY A 199 5.43 16.65 -6.06
C GLY A 199 6.77 16.99 -5.41
N LEU A 200 7.88 16.67 -6.08
CA LEU A 200 9.24 16.91 -5.60
C LEU A 200 9.48 18.36 -5.17
N ARG A 201 10.11 18.51 -4.01
CA ARG A 201 10.47 19.80 -3.40
C ARG A 201 11.70 19.73 -2.51
N THR A 202 12.58 18.77 -2.80
CA THR A 202 13.95 18.66 -2.28
C THR A 202 14.92 18.49 -3.44
N HIS A 203 16.22 18.65 -3.18
CA HIS A 203 17.26 18.64 -4.19
C HIS A 203 18.08 17.35 -4.14
N ASN A 204 18.43 16.82 -5.31
CA ASN A 204 19.40 15.73 -5.49
C ASN A 204 20.36 16.11 -6.61
N ASP A 205 21.66 15.90 -6.40
CA ASP A 205 22.69 16.13 -7.42
C ASP A 205 22.78 14.97 -8.42
N ILE A 206 22.23 13.80 -8.06
CA ILE A 206 22.19 12.62 -8.92
C ILE A 206 20.93 12.67 -9.77
N ASP A 207 21.13 12.65 -11.09
CA ASP A 207 20.07 12.43 -12.06
C ASP A 207 20.03 10.94 -12.44
N VAL A 208 18.93 10.27 -12.09
CA VAL A 208 18.70 8.86 -12.42
C VAL A 208 17.87 8.67 -13.69
N GLY A 209 17.55 9.75 -14.42
CA GLY A 209 16.81 9.72 -15.68
C GLY A 209 15.29 9.63 -15.56
N ILE A 210 14.73 9.52 -14.35
CA ILE A 210 13.29 9.47 -14.12
C ILE A 210 12.66 10.85 -14.37
N GLU A 211 11.52 10.92 -15.04
CA GLU A 211 10.82 12.19 -15.28
C GLU A 211 10.38 12.85 -13.95
N VAL A 212 10.51 14.17 -13.85
CA VAL A 212 10.20 14.91 -12.62
C VAL A 212 9.19 16.04 -12.86
N LEU A 213 8.03 15.93 -12.19
CA LEU A 213 7.05 17.00 -12.05
C LEU A 213 7.12 17.57 -10.62
N THR A 214 7.98 18.56 -10.42
CA THR A 214 8.14 19.22 -9.09
C THR A 214 6.83 19.80 -8.56
N ALA A 215 6.70 20.00 -7.24
CA ALA A 215 5.54 20.66 -6.67
C ALA A 215 5.27 22.05 -7.29
N PRO A 216 6.25 22.94 -7.50
CA PRO A 216 6.02 24.18 -8.24
C PRO A 216 5.52 23.99 -9.67
N TRP A 217 5.92 22.90 -10.35
CA TRP A 217 5.43 22.58 -11.68
C TRP A 217 3.95 22.18 -11.63
N VAL A 218 3.56 21.26 -10.73
CA VAL A 218 2.16 20.83 -10.54
C VAL A 218 1.28 22.04 -10.25
N HIS A 219 1.68 22.89 -9.29
CA HIS A 219 0.92 24.10 -8.95
C HIS A 219 0.71 25.09 -10.11
N ARG A 220 1.61 25.10 -11.11
CA ARG A 220 1.48 25.99 -12.27
C ARG A 220 0.65 25.39 -13.40
N HIS A 221 0.56 24.07 -13.48
CA HIS A 221 0.00 23.38 -14.66
C HIS A 221 -1.29 22.60 -14.39
N GLY A 222 -1.64 22.37 -13.12
CA GLY A 222 -2.84 21.62 -12.72
C GLY A 222 -2.53 20.15 -12.47
#